data_AF-A0A3M8EJY3-F1
#
_entry.id   AF-A0A3M8EJY3-F1
#
_cell.length_a   1.000
_cell.length_b   1.000
_cell.length_c   1.000
_cell.angle_alpha   90.00
_cell.angle_beta   90.00
_cell.angle_gamma   90.00
#
_symmetry.space_group_name_H-M   'P 1'
#
loop_
_entity.id
_entity.type
_entity.pdbx_description
1 polymer ?
#
loop_
_entity_poly.entity_id
_entity_poly.type
_entity_poly.pdbx_seq_one_letter_code
_entity_poly.pdbx_strand_id
1 'polypeptide(L)'
;MNIIKINPMKTIRKKVAGVRFIIVFCLTGVLTSCSNEVDFGEQYKKTVYIVNSNNLLHVGEHSFETENDTIAVSVYCASSQPLTHDLQVRLKVNRHALDSLNALQLLADPGYANRVMLPDDNYQLNGEQYVTIKAGKQYGILSVPFDFSGLDPSIPYALPLSLVSNNADYDINPKLKSIVYQIEMVNRFAGNYNGSSRTSPATIVGIQPLLKALSVNKVRMPVHNLSDEDKDLLTNFMVLTVAEDNSVSISPWGIADVTDLGGSKYDPVTQTFELYYQFTDASAKRQTVHSVIRNIDAPPTEEDEL
;
A
#
# COMPACT_ATOMS: atom_id res chain seq x y z
N MET A 1 -48.62 -22.70 -54.84
CA MET A 1 -49.45 -22.88 -56.04
C MET A 1 -48.52 -23.06 -57.23
N ASN A 2 -48.53 -24.27 -57.81
CA ASN A 2 -47.79 -24.65 -59.01
C ASN A 2 -48.11 -23.72 -60.17
N ILE A 3 -47.09 -23.20 -60.87
CA ILE A 3 -47.16 -23.04 -62.34
C ILE A 3 -45.75 -23.29 -62.92
N ILE A 4 -45.64 -24.40 -63.67
CA ILE A 4 -44.55 -24.72 -64.59
C ILE A 4 -44.89 -24.05 -65.94
N LYS A 5 -43.91 -23.38 -66.56
CA LYS A 5 -43.87 -23.09 -68.02
C LYS A 5 -42.40 -23.22 -68.47
N ILE A 6 -42.01 -24.36 -69.05
CA ILE A 6 -41.92 -24.68 -70.49
C ILE A 6 -40.89 -23.79 -71.23
N ASN A 7 -39.75 -24.42 -71.58
CA ASN A 7 -38.68 -23.95 -72.47
C ASN A 7 -39.17 -23.76 -73.92
N PRO A 8 -38.46 -22.96 -74.75
CA PRO A 8 -37.79 -23.63 -75.86
C PRO A 8 -36.45 -23.02 -76.35
N MET A 9 -35.72 -23.93 -77.02
CA MET A 9 -34.88 -23.74 -78.21
C MET A 9 -33.47 -23.11 -78.14
N LYS A 10 -32.52 -24.01 -78.41
CA LYS A 10 -31.14 -23.77 -78.88
C LYS A 10 -31.09 -22.89 -80.13
N THR A 11 -30.09 -22.01 -80.17
CA THR A 11 -29.36 -21.71 -81.42
C THR A 11 -27.88 -21.48 -81.12
N ILE A 12 -27.03 -22.25 -81.80
CA ILE A 12 -25.57 -22.15 -81.75
C ILE A 12 -25.13 -21.13 -82.81
N ARG A 13 -24.24 -20.20 -82.43
CA ARG A 13 -23.39 -19.45 -83.38
C ARG A 13 -21.97 -19.34 -82.81
N LYS A 14 -21.02 -20.04 -83.46
CA LYS A 14 -19.59 -19.73 -83.39
C LYS A 14 -19.26 -18.66 -84.43
N LYS A 15 -18.37 -17.71 -84.09
CA LYS A 15 -17.28 -17.17 -84.94
C LYS A 15 -16.43 -16.22 -84.08
N VAL A 16 -15.19 -16.60 -83.74
CA VAL A 16 -13.90 -16.19 -84.35
C VAL A 16 -13.37 -14.86 -83.80
N ALA A 17 -12.25 -15.01 -83.09
CA ALA A 17 -11.06 -14.15 -82.95
C ALA A 17 -11.19 -12.62 -82.94
N GLY A 18 -10.70 -12.01 -81.87
CA GLY A 18 -10.40 -10.59 -81.79
C GLY A 18 -9.65 -10.26 -80.51
N VAL A 19 -8.32 -10.32 -80.57
CA VAL A 19 -7.39 -9.82 -79.56
C VAL A 19 -7.74 -8.36 -79.23
N ARG A 20 -8.01 -8.05 -77.96
CA ARG A 20 -7.73 -6.78 -77.24
C ARG A 20 -8.61 -6.68 -75.98
N PHE A 21 -8.06 -7.09 -74.84
CA PHE A 21 -8.07 -6.36 -73.56
C PHE A 21 -7.44 -7.26 -72.47
N ILE A 22 -6.17 -7.61 -72.70
CA ILE A 22 -5.21 -7.74 -71.61
C ILE A 22 -5.07 -6.31 -71.04
N ILE A 23 -4.96 -6.15 -69.72
CA ILE A 23 -4.98 -4.86 -68.95
C ILE A 23 -6.34 -4.52 -68.30
N VAL A 24 -7.08 -5.47 -67.71
CA VAL A 24 -7.94 -5.17 -66.51
C VAL A 24 -8.11 -6.45 -65.65
N PHE A 25 -7.04 -7.21 -65.43
CA PHE A 25 -7.07 -8.35 -64.49
C PHE A 25 -5.74 -8.57 -63.75
N CYS A 26 -4.81 -7.61 -63.82
CA CYS A 26 -3.53 -7.65 -63.12
C CYS A 26 -3.41 -6.61 -61.99
N LEU A 27 -4.53 -5.98 -61.60
CA LEU A 27 -4.53 -4.92 -60.57
C LEU A 27 -5.27 -5.31 -59.28
N THR A 28 -5.47 -6.61 -59.02
CA THR A 28 -6.07 -7.10 -57.76
C THR A 28 -5.13 -8.02 -56.96
N GLY A 29 -3.88 -8.22 -57.42
CA GLY A 29 -2.93 -9.17 -56.82
C GLY A 29 -1.77 -8.56 -56.03
N VAL A 30 -1.70 -7.23 -55.86
CA VAL A 30 -0.52 -6.58 -55.26
C VAL A 30 -0.91 -5.55 -54.21
N LEU A 31 -1.68 -5.99 -53.22
CA LEU A 31 -1.70 -5.38 -51.89
C LEU A 31 -1.44 -6.47 -50.84
N THR A 32 -0.49 -7.37 -51.10
CA THR A 32 0.17 -8.05 -49.98
C THR A 32 1.07 -7.00 -49.35
N SER A 33 0.51 -6.24 -48.42
CA SER A 33 1.29 -5.45 -47.46
C SER A 33 2.34 -6.41 -46.89
N CYS A 34 3.62 -6.20 -47.23
CA CYS A 34 4.69 -6.75 -46.41
C CYS A 34 4.49 -6.11 -45.04
N SER A 35 3.98 -6.87 -44.07
CA SER A 35 4.06 -6.42 -42.69
C SER A 35 5.55 -6.27 -42.39
N ASN A 36 6.02 -5.02 -42.24
CA ASN A 36 7.37 -4.73 -41.77
C ASN A 36 7.51 -5.01 -40.26
N GLU A 37 6.62 -5.81 -39.69
CA GLU A 37 6.65 -6.19 -38.29
C GLU A 37 7.68 -7.31 -38.14
N VAL A 38 8.90 -6.89 -37.82
CA VAL A 38 9.92 -7.80 -37.31
C VAL A 38 9.51 -8.16 -35.89
N ASP A 39 8.93 -9.34 -35.71
CA ASP A 39 8.74 -9.93 -34.39
C ASP A 39 10.08 -10.51 -33.92
N PHE A 40 10.70 -9.82 -32.97
CA PHE A 40 11.94 -10.26 -32.34
C PHE A 40 11.72 -11.40 -31.32
N GLY A 41 10.47 -11.81 -31.08
CA GLY A 41 10.13 -12.84 -30.11
C GLY A 41 10.53 -12.44 -28.68
N GLU A 42 10.80 -13.43 -27.83
CA GLU A 42 11.34 -13.19 -26.50
C GLU A 42 12.81 -12.79 -26.59
N GLN A 43 13.11 -11.56 -26.18
CA GLN A 43 14.45 -10.99 -26.19
C GLN A 43 15.24 -11.22 -24.89
N TYR A 44 14.54 -11.45 -23.76
CA TYR A 44 15.16 -11.61 -22.45
C TYR A 44 14.65 -12.86 -21.73
N LYS A 45 15.48 -13.42 -20.84
CA LYS A 45 15.03 -14.53 -20.00
C LYS A 45 13.95 -14.03 -19.03
N LYS A 46 12.79 -14.68 -19.06
CA LYS A 46 11.67 -14.38 -18.16
C LYS A 46 12.11 -14.53 -16.71
N THR A 47 11.89 -13.48 -15.92
CA THR A 47 12.35 -13.40 -14.54
C THR A 47 11.21 -12.94 -13.63
N VAL A 48 10.98 -13.68 -12.55
CA VAL A 48 9.92 -13.44 -11.57
C VAL A 48 10.49 -12.81 -10.30
N TYR A 49 9.78 -11.82 -9.74
CA TYR A 49 10.17 -11.17 -8.49
C TYR A 49 8.96 -10.55 -7.74
N ILE A 50 9.17 -10.20 -6.48
CA ILE A 50 8.17 -9.51 -5.65
C ILE A 50 8.32 -8.00 -5.84
N VAL A 51 7.22 -7.30 -6.13
CA VAL A 51 7.20 -5.84 -6.22
C VAL A 51 7.39 -5.23 -4.82
N ASN A 52 8.07 -4.08 -4.72
CA ASN A 52 8.43 -3.42 -3.45
C ASN A 52 9.37 -4.23 -2.54
N SER A 53 10.00 -5.29 -3.03
CA SER A 53 11.02 -6.05 -2.29
C SER A 53 12.42 -5.41 -2.32
N ASN A 54 12.55 -4.22 -2.90
CA ASN A 54 13.80 -3.47 -2.91
C ASN A 54 14.21 -3.20 -1.46
N ASN A 55 15.48 -3.47 -1.11
CA ASN A 55 15.99 -3.35 0.25
C ASN A 55 15.26 -4.21 1.30
N LEU A 56 14.55 -5.26 0.86
CA LEU A 56 13.88 -6.27 1.68
C LEU A 56 12.68 -5.79 2.51
N LEU A 57 12.61 -4.52 2.91
CA LEU A 57 11.53 -3.95 3.71
C LEU A 57 10.51 -3.20 2.86
N HIS A 58 9.23 -3.49 3.07
CA HIS A 58 8.12 -2.67 2.62
C HIS A 58 7.21 -2.37 3.81
N VAL A 59 6.83 -1.11 4.00
CA VAL A 59 5.84 -0.71 5.01
C VAL A 59 4.51 -0.51 4.31
N GLY A 60 3.48 -1.19 4.80
CA GLY A 60 2.11 -1.07 4.30
C GLY A 60 1.19 -0.53 5.38
N GLU A 61 0.43 0.51 5.02
CA GLU A 61 -0.57 1.11 5.90
C GLU A 61 -1.86 0.29 5.92
N HIS A 62 -2.37 0.05 7.11
CA HIS A 62 -3.58 -0.71 7.39
C HIS A 62 -4.45 0.10 8.36
N SER A 63 -5.61 0.59 7.89
CA SER A 63 -6.49 1.42 8.71
C SER A 63 -7.39 0.56 9.58
N PHE A 64 -7.53 0.94 10.87
CA PHE A 64 -8.53 0.38 11.78
C PHE A 64 -9.98 0.55 11.29
N GLU A 65 -10.21 1.41 10.29
CA GLU A 65 -11.52 1.68 9.70
C GLU A 65 -11.83 0.77 8.52
N THR A 66 -10.84 0.02 8.02
CA THR A 66 -11.01 -0.87 6.87
C THR A 66 -11.66 -2.18 7.30
N GLU A 67 -12.85 -2.45 6.77
CA GLU A 67 -13.49 -3.75 6.92
C GLU A 67 -12.81 -4.80 6.02
N ASN A 68 -12.57 -6.01 6.56
CA ASN A 68 -11.96 -7.12 5.84
C ASN A 68 -10.62 -6.76 5.18
N ASP A 69 -9.72 -6.17 5.95
CA ASP A 69 -8.42 -5.73 5.47
C ASP A 69 -7.56 -6.90 4.95
N THR A 70 -6.68 -6.60 3.99
CA THR A 70 -5.81 -7.59 3.35
C THR A 70 -4.42 -7.04 3.11
N ILE A 71 -3.40 -7.81 3.50
CA ILE A 71 -2.02 -7.58 3.05
C ILE A 71 -1.93 -8.00 1.58
N ALA A 72 -1.51 -7.08 0.71
CA ALA A 72 -1.39 -7.33 -0.72
C ALA A 72 0.09 -7.40 -1.15
N VAL A 73 0.53 -8.58 -1.59
CA VAL A 73 1.88 -8.80 -2.13
C VAL A 73 1.82 -9.07 -3.62
N SER A 74 2.35 -8.12 -4.40
CA SER A 74 2.39 -8.23 -5.86
C SER A 74 3.63 -9.00 -6.33
N VAL A 75 3.42 -9.94 -7.24
CA VAL A 75 4.47 -10.67 -7.96
C VAL A 75 4.44 -10.26 -9.42
N TYR A 76 5.60 -9.95 -9.97
CA TYR A 76 5.78 -9.52 -11.35
C TYR A 76 6.65 -10.49 -12.14
N CYS A 77 6.30 -10.70 -13.41
CA CYS A 77 7.12 -11.42 -14.38
C CYS A 77 7.69 -10.45 -15.42
N ALA A 78 8.98 -10.14 -15.31
CA ALA A 78 9.71 -9.41 -16.35
C ALA A 78 9.87 -10.29 -17.58
N SER A 79 9.35 -9.81 -18.70
CA SER A 79 9.30 -10.52 -19.98
C SER A 79 9.15 -9.51 -21.10
N SER A 80 9.77 -9.76 -22.25
CA SER A 80 9.60 -8.93 -23.45
C SER A 80 8.36 -9.31 -24.26
N GLN A 81 7.91 -10.56 -24.13
CA GLN A 81 6.64 -11.02 -24.71
C GLN A 81 5.61 -11.30 -23.61
N PRO A 82 4.31 -11.09 -23.87
CA PRO A 82 3.26 -11.47 -22.92
C PRO A 82 3.31 -12.96 -22.59
N LEU A 83 2.87 -13.31 -21.37
CA LEU A 83 2.69 -14.71 -20.99
C LEU A 83 1.62 -15.37 -21.86
N THR A 84 1.91 -16.53 -22.42
CA THR A 84 0.96 -17.29 -23.24
C THR A 84 0.06 -18.22 -22.42
N HIS A 85 0.43 -18.49 -21.17
CA HIS A 85 -0.30 -19.34 -20.23
C HIS A 85 -0.26 -18.73 -18.82
N ASP A 86 -1.16 -19.16 -17.94
CA ASP A 86 -1.15 -18.77 -16.54
C ASP A 86 0.14 -19.27 -15.87
N LEU A 87 0.88 -18.32 -15.27
CA LEU A 87 2.07 -18.59 -14.48
C LEU A 87 1.68 -18.67 -13.02
N GLN A 88 1.89 -19.83 -12.41
CA GLN A 88 1.67 -20.05 -10.99
C GLN A 88 3.00 -19.90 -10.26
N VAL A 89 3.07 -18.96 -9.32
CA VAL A 89 4.26 -18.65 -8.54
C VAL A 89 4.01 -19.01 -7.08
N ARG A 90 4.89 -19.81 -6.50
CA ARG A 90 4.77 -20.26 -5.11
C ARG A 90 5.53 -19.35 -4.15
N LEU A 91 4.87 -18.95 -3.07
CA LEU A 91 5.43 -18.19 -1.98
C LEU A 91 5.38 -18.99 -0.67
N LYS A 92 6.24 -18.63 0.28
CA LYS A 92 6.18 -19.12 1.66
C LYS A 92 6.58 -18.04 2.64
N VAL A 93 6.15 -18.18 3.89
CA VAL A 93 6.71 -17.41 5.00
C VAL A 93 8.20 -17.72 5.14
N ASN A 94 9.03 -16.69 5.28
CA ASN A 94 10.48 -16.82 5.38
C ASN A 94 11.04 -16.04 6.57
N ARG A 95 11.03 -16.64 7.76
CA ARG A 95 11.55 -16.00 8.98
C ARG A 95 13.00 -15.53 8.87
N HIS A 96 13.84 -16.27 8.13
CA HIS A 96 15.23 -15.86 7.90
C HIS A 96 15.35 -14.50 7.20
N ALA A 97 14.38 -14.11 6.35
CA ALA A 97 14.38 -12.79 5.74
C ALA A 97 14.17 -11.68 6.79
N LEU A 98 13.28 -11.88 7.75
CA LEU A 98 13.08 -10.96 8.88
C LEU A 98 14.33 -10.89 9.76
N ASP A 99 14.93 -12.03 10.10
CA ASP A 99 16.16 -12.09 10.89
C ASP A 99 17.32 -11.36 10.20
N SER A 100 17.46 -11.55 8.89
CA SER A 100 18.48 -10.88 8.07
C SER A 100 18.26 -9.37 8.03
N LEU A 101 17.01 -8.92 7.87
CA LEU A 101 16.68 -7.50 7.90
C LEU A 101 17.06 -6.90 9.25
N ASN A 102 16.62 -7.49 10.35
CA ASN A 102 16.89 -6.98 11.70
C ASN A 102 18.39 -6.94 11.99
N ALA A 103 19.14 -7.98 11.63
CA ALA A 103 20.60 -8.00 11.81
C ALA A 103 21.30 -6.89 11.02
N LEU A 104 20.89 -6.65 9.77
CA LEU A 104 21.47 -5.57 8.95
C LEU A 104 21.12 -4.18 9.49
N GLN A 105 19.88 -3.97 9.92
CA GLN A 105 19.43 -2.68 10.45
C GLN A 105 20.08 -2.35 11.78
N LEU A 106 20.22 -3.31 12.69
CA LEU A 106 20.88 -3.11 13.99
C LEU A 106 22.38 -2.79 13.83
N LEU A 107 23.04 -3.33 12.80
CA LEU A 107 24.42 -2.97 12.46
C LEU A 107 24.54 -1.53 11.92
N ALA A 108 23.51 -1.05 11.23
CA ALA A 108 23.47 0.30 10.66
C ALA A 108 23.05 1.36 11.69
N ASP A 109 22.15 1.00 12.60
CA ASP A 109 21.58 1.88 13.62
C ASP A 109 21.41 1.12 14.95
N PRO A 110 22.24 1.42 15.99
CA PRO A 110 22.10 0.83 17.31
C PRO A 110 20.77 1.15 18.02
N GLY A 111 20.07 2.22 17.62
CA GLY A 111 18.74 2.60 18.12
C GLY A 111 17.58 1.87 17.43
N TYR A 112 17.88 1.02 16.46
CA TYR A 112 16.87 0.31 15.68
C TYR A 112 16.00 -0.62 16.54
N ALA A 113 14.69 -0.38 16.52
CA ALA A 113 13.70 -1.30 17.09
C ALA A 113 13.49 -2.50 16.15
N ASN A 114 13.79 -3.70 16.64
CA ASN A 114 13.59 -4.93 15.87
C ASN A 114 12.13 -5.11 15.46
N ARG A 115 11.94 -5.47 14.19
CA ARG A 115 10.64 -5.92 13.67
C ARG A 115 10.30 -7.29 14.23
N VAL A 116 9.04 -7.45 14.60
CA VAL A 116 8.53 -8.68 15.22
C VAL A 116 7.70 -9.44 14.20
N MET A 117 7.78 -10.77 14.23
CA MET A 117 6.92 -11.61 13.40
C MET A 117 5.45 -11.31 13.70
N LEU A 118 4.66 -11.03 12.67
CA LEU A 118 3.20 -10.91 12.82
C LEU A 118 2.65 -12.23 13.39
N PRO A 119 1.82 -12.22 14.45
CA PRO A 119 1.30 -13.45 15.04
C PRO A 119 0.40 -14.21 14.05
N ASP A 120 0.42 -15.54 14.14
CA ASP A 120 -0.25 -16.41 13.18
C ASP A 120 -1.79 -16.26 13.20
N ASP A 121 -2.37 -15.82 14.30
CA ASP A 121 -3.83 -15.57 14.41
C ASP A 121 -4.27 -14.28 13.68
N ASN A 122 -3.33 -13.39 13.35
CA ASN A 122 -3.61 -12.09 12.71
C ASN A 122 -3.57 -12.14 11.18
N TYR A 123 -3.24 -13.29 10.58
CA TYR A 123 -3.21 -13.44 9.12
C TYR A 123 -3.59 -14.85 8.68
N GLN A 124 -4.17 -14.99 7.49
CA GLN A 124 -4.62 -16.29 6.99
C GLN A 124 -3.82 -16.77 5.78
N LEU A 125 -2.82 -17.63 6.02
CA LEU A 125 -2.07 -18.36 4.98
C LEU A 125 -2.21 -19.87 5.19
N ASN A 126 -3.22 -20.47 4.57
CA ASN A 126 -3.47 -21.92 4.68
C ASN A 126 -2.71 -22.69 3.60
N GLY A 127 -1.84 -23.62 4.01
CA GLY A 127 -1.11 -24.49 3.10
C GLY A 127 -0.09 -23.75 2.22
N GLU A 128 0.13 -24.26 1.01
CA GLU A 128 1.03 -23.63 0.05
C GLU A 128 0.41 -22.38 -0.58
N GLN A 129 1.19 -21.30 -0.66
CA GLN A 129 0.70 -20.02 -1.15
C GLN A 129 1.07 -19.82 -2.61
N TYR A 130 0.08 -19.47 -3.42
CA TYR A 130 0.25 -19.33 -4.86
C TYR A 130 -0.30 -18.00 -5.36
N VAL A 131 0.48 -17.34 -6.20
CA VAL A 131 0.05 -16.21 -7.02
C VAL A 131 -0.12 -16.68 -8.45
N THR A 132 -1.28 -16.38 -9.05
CA THR A 132 -1.51 -16.63 -10.46
C THR A 132 -1.32 -15.34 -11.25
N ILE A 133 -0.30 -15.30 -12.12
CA ILE A 133 -0.18 -14.28 -13.15
C ILE A 133 -0.87 -14.80 -14.40
N LYS A 134 -2.01 -14.19 -14.75
CA LYS A 134 -2.83 -14.63 -15.88
C LYS A 134 -2.11 -14.47 -17.21
N ALA A 135 -2.42 -15.34 -18.18
CA ALA A 135 -1.98 -15.15 -19.56
C ALA A 135 -2.30 -13.73 -20.07
N GLY A 136 -1.36 -13.11 -20.78
CA GLY A 136 -1.43 -11.72 -21.24
C GLY A 136 -1.25 -10.67 -20.15
N LYS A 137 -1.04 -11.04 -18.89
CA LYS A 137 -0.72 -10.13 -17.78
C LYS A 137 0.74 -10.29 -17.36
N GLN A 138 1.22 -9.31 -16.59
CA GLN A 138 2.59 -9.29 -16.06
C GLN A 138 2.65 -9.34 -14.53
N TYR A 139 1.52 -9.12 -13.86
CA TYR A 139 1.43 -9.14 -12.41
C TYR A 139 0.31 -10.07 -11.90
N GLY A 140 0.50 -10.56 -10.69
CA GLY A 140 -0.51 -11.23 -9.88
C GLY A 140 -0.34 -10.80 -8.43
N ILE A 141 -1.38 -10.96 -7.61
CA ILE A 141 -1.40 -10.49 -6.22
C ILE A 141 -1.70 -11.67 -5.30
N LEU A 142 -0.90 -11.81 -4.25
CA LEU A 142 -1.26 -12.59 -3.07
C LEU A 142 -2.01 -11.67 -2.12
N SER A 143 -3.29 -11.93 -1.89
CA SER A 143 -4.10 -11.25 -0.88
C SER A 143 -4.18 -12.11 0.36
N VAL A 144 -3.68 -11.58 1.48
CA VAL A 144 -3.67 -12.27 2.77
C VAL A 144 -4.63 -11.54 3.69
N PRO A 145 -5.76 -12.15 4.09
CA PRO A 145 -6.65 -11.56 5.08
C PRO A 145 -5.88 -11.20 6.35
N PHE A 146 -6.10 -10.00 6.86
CA PHE A 146 -5.40 -9.43 8.00
C PHE A 146 -6.39 -9.01 9.09
N ASP A 147 -6.02 -9.22 10.34
CA ASP A 147 -6.83 -8.85 11.50
C ASP A 147 -5.97 -8.14 12.56
N PHE A 148 -6.51 -7.06 13.14
CA PHE A 148 -5.81 -6.23 14.11
C PHE A 148 -5.89 -6.78 15.54
N SER A 149 -6.72 -7.79 15.81
CA SER A 149 -7.06 -8.21 17.17
C SER A 149 -5.83 -8.56 18.01
N GLY A 150 -5.72 -7.92 19.18
CA GLY A 150 -4.65 -8.20 20.15
C GLY A 150 -3.27 -7.67 19.76
N LEU A 151 -3.12 -6.98 18.64
CA LEU A 151 -1.86 -6.33 18.27
C LEU A 151 -1.62 -5.07 19.13
N ASP A 152 -0.36 -4.87 19.50
CA ASP A 152 0.13 -3.62 20.07
C ASP A 152 0.61 -2.69 18.95
N PRO A 153 -0.05 -1.53 18.70
CA PRO A 153 0.33 -0.61 17.64
C PRO A 153 1.71 0.03 17.79
N SER A 154 2.36 -0.11 18.93
CA SER A 154 3.75 0.33 19.14
C SER A 154 4.80 -0.68 18.66
N ILE A 155 4.40 -1.93 18.39
CA ILE A 155 5.31 -2.97 17.90
C ILE A 155 5.30 -3.00 16.37
N PRO A 156 6.47 -2.91 15.71
CA PRO A 156 6.57 -2.98 14.26
C PRO A 156 6.45 -4.45 13.78
N TYR A 157 5.22 -4.96 13.72
CA TYR A 157 4.93 -6.30 13.23
C TYR A 157 5.20 -6.44 11.73
N ALA A 158 5.69 -7.60 11.30
CA ALA A 158 5.98 -7.87 9.90
C ALA A 158 5.69 -9.31 9.47
N LEU A 159 5.21 -9.47 8.24
CA LEU A 159 5.02 -10.75 7.55
C LEU A 159 6.11 -10.93 6.47
N PRO A 160 7.12 -11.78 6.70
CA PRO A 160 8.17 -12.03 5.72
C PRO A 160 7.76 -13.12 4.75
N LEU A 161 7.80 -12.84 3.44
CA LEU A 161 7.44 -13.77 2.37
C LEU A 161 8.60 -13.95 1.39
N SER A 162 8.67 -15.10 0.72
CA SER A 162 9.64 -15.34 -0.34
C SER A 162 9.12 -16.24 -1.43
N LEU A 163 9.48 -15.91 -2.68
CA LEU A 163 9.28 -16.78 -3.83
C LEU A 163 10.13 -18.04 -3.68
N VAL A 164 9.55 -19.19 -4.02
CA VAL A 164 10.22 -20.48 -3.91
C VAL A 164 10.37 -21.17 -5.25
N SER A 165 9.32 -21.13 -6.07
CA SER A 165 9.26 -21.82 -7.35
C SER A 165 8.17 -21.22 -8.23
N ASN A 166 8.17 -21.58 -9.50
CA ASN A 166 7.07 -21.33 -10.43
C ASN A 166 6.88 -22.56 -11.35
N ASN A 167 5.71 -22.67 -11.98
CA ASN A 167 5.36 -23.83 -12.83
C ASN A 167 5.94 -23.78 -14.27
N ALA A 168 6.76 -22.79 -14.59
CA ALA A 168 7.29 -22.57 -15.95
C ALA A 168 8.83 -22.50 -16.00
N ASP A 169 9.52 -22.86 -14.90
CA ASP A 169 10.98 -22.81 -14.74
C ASP A 169 11.62 -21.45 -15.10
N TYR A 170 10.86 -20.35 -14.95
CA TYR A 170 11.38 -19.00 -15.11
C TYR A 170 12.35 -18.65 -13.98
N ASP A 171 13.31 -17.78 -14.26
CA ASP A 171 14.28 -17.37 -13.23
C ASP A 171 13.59 -16.61 -12.11
N ILE A 172 14.04 -16.82 -10.88
CA ILE A 172 13.64 -16.00 -9.74
C ILE A 172 14.77 -15.02 -9.45
N ASN A 173 14.46 -13.72 -9.43
CA ASN A 173 15.47 -12.70 -9.16
C ASN A 173 16.02 -12.88 -7.73
N PRO A 174 17.33 -13.18 -7.54
CA PRO A 174 17.87 -13.50 -6.22
C PRO A 174 17.85 -12.32 -5.25
N LYS A 175 17.81 -11.08 -5.74
CA LYS A 175 17.77 -9.85 -4.92
C LYS A 175 16.36 -9.43 -4.55
N LEU A 176 15.37 -9.81 -5.34
CA LEU A 176 13.97 -9.36 -5.23
C LEU A 176 12.99 -10.51 -4.95
N LYS A 177 13.51 -11.65 -4.48
CA LYS A 177 12.71 -12.85 -4.18
C LYS A 177 12.06 -12.84 -2.81
N SER A 178 12.44 -11.91 -1.93
CA SER A 178 12.03 -11.88 -0.52
C SER A 178 11.56 -10.49 -0.14
N ILE A 179 10.49 -10.41 0.65
CA ILE A 179 9.94 -9.17 1.20
C ILE A 179 9.68 -9.38 2.69
N VAL A 180 9.91 -8.36 3.49
CA VAL A 180 9.48 -8.21 4.88
C VAL A 180 8.43 -7.11 4.85
N TYR A 181 7.15 -7.51 4.87
CA TYR A 181 6.02 -6.59 4.83
C TYR A 181 5.70 -6.16 6.26
N GLN A 182 6.07 -4.94 6.64
CA GLN A 182 5.73 -4.36 7.93
C GLN A 182 4.30 -3.81 7.89
N ILE A 183 3.52 -4.10 8.92
CA ILE A 183 2.20 -3.54 9.15
C ILE A 183 2.35 -2.21 9.87
N GLU A 184 1.88 -1.14 9.25
CA GLU A 184 1.71 0.17 9.89
C GLU A 184 0.22 0.40 10.15
N MET A 185 -0.17 0.37 11.44
CA MET A 185 -1.56 0.55 11.85
C MET A 185 -1.89 2.04 11.91
N VAL A 186 -2.92 2.46 11.17
CA VAL A 186 -3.33 3.86 11.05
C VAL A 186 -4.82 4.05 11.35
N ASN A 187 -5.23 5.30 11.57
CA ASN A 187 -6.63 5.73 11.61
C ASN A 187 -6.69 7.16 11.05
N ARG A 188 -7.88 7.72 10.87
CA ARG A 188 -8.07 9.09 10.35
C ARG A 188 -7.47 10.23 11.18
N PHE A 189 -6.97 9.95 12.38
CA PHE A 189 -6.41 10.94 13.30
C PHE A 189 -4.89 10.83 13.44
N ALA A 190 -4.29 9.78 12.88
CA ALA A 190 -2.85 9.58 12.88
C ALA A 190 -2.18 10.44 11.80
N GLY A 191 -0.90 10.73 12.00
CA GLY A 191 -0.11 11.50 11.04
C GLY A 191 0.73 12.58 11.71
N ASN A 192 1.33 13.42 10.87
CA ASN A 192 2.17 14.52 11.32
C ASN A 192 1.31 15.77 11.53
N TYR A 193 1.47 16.40 12.68
CA TYR A 193 0.76 17.63 13.02
C TYR A 193 1.75 18.77 13.22
N ASN A 194 1.30 20.00 13.01
CA ASN A 194 2.04 21.21 13.32
C ASN A 194 1.12 22.18 14.06
N GLY A 195 1.67 22.94 15.00
CA GLY A 195 0.90 23.97 15.68
C GLY A 195 1.62 24.56 16.88
N SER A 196 0.85 24.90 17.90
CA SER A 196 1.34 25.59 19.08
C SER A 196 0.84 24.97 20.36
N SER A 197 1.65 25.09 21.40
CA SER A 197 1.30 24.71 22.75
C SER A 197 1.74 25.80 23.72
N ARG A 198 0.87 26.14 24.68
CA ARG A 198 1.13 27.20 25.64
C ARG A 198 0.81 26.74 27.07
N THR A 199 1.69 27.07 28.00
CA THR A 199 1.51 26.84 29.44
C THR A 199 1.08 28.10 30.21
N SER A 200 1.17 29.26 29.54
CA SER A 200 0.69 30.54 30.04
C SER A 200 0.39 31.47 28.86
N PRO A 201 -0.35 32.58 29.04
CA PRO A 201 -0.59 33.55 27.97
C PRO A 201 0.67 34.15 27.34
N ALA A 202 1.79 34.17 28.07
CA ALA A 202 3.05 34.78 27.63
C ALA A 202 4.04 33.77 27.01
N THR A 203 3.76 32.47 27.07
CA THR A 203 4.71 31.42 26.65
C THR A 203 4.04 30.52 25.63
N ILE A 204 4.36 30.73 24.35
CA ILE A 204 3.90 29.92 23.23
C ILE A 204 5.11 29.18 22.66
N VAL A 205 4.97 27.87 22.46
CA VAL A 205 5.98 27.00 21.87
C VAL A 205 5.39 26.38 20.62
N GLY A 206 6.12 26.44 19.50
CA GLY A 206 5.76 25.67 18.29
C GLY A 206 6.04 24.19 18.51
N ILE A 207 5.10 23.33 18.13
CA ILE A 207 5.22 21.87 18.28
C ILE A 207 4.84 21.16 16.98
N GLN A 208 5.50 20.03 16.71
CA GLN A 208 5.26 19.21 15.53
C GLN A 208 5.10 17.72 15.91
N PRO A 209 4.03 17.35 16.64
CA PRO A 209 3.88 15.98 17.13
C PRO A 209 3.51 15.02 16.01
N LEU A 210 4.11 13.83 16.03
CA LEU A 210 3.63 12.65 15.30
C LEU A 210 2.58 11.92 16.15
N LEU A 211 1.36 11.80 15.62
CA LEU A 211 0.26 11.06 16.23
C LEU A 211 0.26 9.62 15.68
N LYS A 212 0.39 8.63 16.58
CA LYS A 212 0.34 7.21 16.22
C LYS A 212 -1.01 6.60 16.61
N ALA A 213 -1.65 5.84 15.72
CA ALA A 213 -2.92 5.18 16.01
C ALA A 213 -2.75 4.10 17.09
N LEU A 214 -3.74 4.00 17.98
CA LEU A 214 -3.86 2.93 18.98
C LEU A 214 -5.11 2.06 18.78
N SER A 215 -6.15 2.64 18.17
CA SER A 215 -7.38 1.97 17.76
C SER A 215 -8.12 2.89 16.78
N VAL A 216 -9.32 2.50 16.33
CA VAL A 216 -10.16 3.30 15.40
C VAL A 216 -10.33 4.77 15.79
N ASN A 217 -10.34 5.10 17.08
CA ASN A 217 -10.58 6.45 17.57
C ASN A 217 -9.59 6.93 18.64
N LYS A 218 -8.44 6.25 18.75
CA LYS A 218 -7.40 6.60 19.71
C LYS A 218 -6.07 6.85 19.02
N VAL A 219 -5.40 7.91 19.44
CA VAL A 219 -4.04 8.23 19.00
C VAL A 219 -3.16 8.58 20.19
N ARG A 220 -1.87 8.28 20.08
CA ARG A 220 -0.84 8.63 21.05
C ARG A 220 0.00 9.78 20.52
N MET A 221 0.32 10.74 21.38
CA MET A 221 1.23 11.84 21.05
C MET A 221 2.10 12.27 22.24
N PRO A 222 3.25 12.91 22.00
CA PRO A 222 4.03 13.55 23.06
C PRO A 222 3.24 14.65 23.78
N VAL A 223 3.49 14.82 25.06
CA VAL A 223 2.89 15.86 25.90
C VAL A 223 3.67 17.17 25.71
N HIS A 224 2.97 18.26 25.41
CA HIS A 224 3.57 19.58 25.21
C HIS A 224 4.78 19.54 24.24
N ASN A 225 5.97 19.89 24.71
CA ASN A 225 7.24 19.83 23.98
C ASN A 225 8.21 18.80 24.59
N LEU A 226 7.69 17.81 25.34
CA LEU A 226 8.50 16.74 25.89
C LEU A 226 9.07 15.87 24.76
N SER A 227 10.23 15.26 25.05
CA SER A 227 10.93 14.34 24.15
C SER A 227 10.02 13.21 23.67
N ASP A 228 10.12 12.89 22.38
CA ASP A 228 9.42 11.82 21.68
C ASP A 228 10.30 10.58 21.44
N GLU A 229 11.48 10.52 22.07
CA GLU A 229 12.39 9.39 22.00
C GLU A 229 11.79 8.11 22.64
N ASP A 230 12.16 6.94 22.11
CA ASP A 230 11.66 5.64 22.57
C ASP A 230 11.93 5.39 24.07
N LYS A 231 13.04 5.90 24.61
CA LYS A 231 13.38 5.78 26.04
C LYS A 231 12.36 6.46 26.96
N ASP A 232 11.67 7.48 26.44
CA ASP A 232 10.72 8.32 27.17
C ASP A 232 9.27 7.90 26.90
N LEU A 233 9.07 6.79 26.16
CA LEU A 233 7.77 6.37 25.67
C LEU A 233 6.73 6.22 26.78
N LEU A 234 7.12 5.72 27.96
CA LEU A 234 6.20 5.47 29.07
C LEU A 234 5.90 6.70 29.93
N THR A 235 6.66 7.80 29.79
CA THR A 235 6.57 8.96 30.68
C THR A 235 6.08 10.22 29.99
N ASN A 236 6.34 10.37 28.68
CA ASN A 236 6.16 11.64 27.97
C ASN A 236 4.95 11.67 27.04
N PHE A 237 4.14 10.62 27.00
CA PHE A 237 3.06 10.49 26.02
C PHE A 237 1.67 10.51 26.68
N MET A 238 0.70 10.99 25.91
CA MET A 238 -0.72 10.93 26.26
C MET A 238 -1.51 10.26 25.13
N VAL A 239 -2.68 9.75 25.47
CA VAL A 239 -3.66 9.18 24.55
C VAL A 239 -4.82 10.14 24.40
N LEU A 240 -5.12 10.50 23.17
CA LEU A 240 -6.35 11.20 22.78
C LEU A 240 -7.38 10.15 22.36
N THR A 241 -8.59 10.23 22.92
CA THR A 241 -9.73 9.43 22.46
C THR A 241 -10.78 10.38 21.90
N VAL A 242 -11.10 10.22 20.61
CA VAL A 242 -12.08 11.05 19.90
C VAL A 242 -13.45 10.38 19.93
N ALA A 243 -14.46 11.10 20.42
CA ALA A 243 -15.84 10.66 20.43
C ALA A 243 -16.56 10.98 19.10
N GLU A 244 -17.77 10.44 18.91
CA GLU A 244 -18.56 10.66 17.69
C GLU A 244 -19.00 12.13 17.51
N ASP A 245 -19.17 12.87 18.61
CA ASP A 245 -19.48 14.31 18.60
C ASP A 245 -18.24 15.19 18.43
N ASN A 246 -17.08 14.57 18.16
CA ASN A 246 -15.76 15.18 18.07
C ASN A 246 -15.23 15.80 19.37
N SER A 247 -15.86 15.54 20.52
CA SER A 247 -15.20 15.79 21.80
C SER A 247 -13.98 14.87 21.96
N VAL A 248 -12.95 15.37 22.62
CA VAL A 248 -11.69 14.64 22.84
C VAL A 248 -11.48 14.49 24.33
N SER A 249 -11.22 13.26 24.77
CA SER A 249 -10.76 12.99 26.13
C SER A 249 -9.29 12.63 26.12
N ILE A 250 -8.59 13.02 27.19
CA ILE A 250 -7.15 12.86 27.34
C ILE A 250 -6.86 11.91 28.49
N SER A 251 -5.94 10.97 28.27
CA SER A 251 -5.49 10.04 29.30
C SER A 251 -3.98 9.86 29.24
N PRO A 252 -3.32 9.52 30.35
CA PRO A 252 -1.90 9.23 30.33
C PRO A 252 -1.63 7.95 29.53
N TRP A 253 -0.50 7.93 28.81
CA TRP A 253 0.08 6.70 28.30
C TRP A 253 1.14 6.19 29.27
N GLY A 254 1.10 4.89 29.61
CA GLY A 254 2.01 4.31 30.58
C GLY A 254 1.88 4.95 31.96
N ILE A 255 2.95 5.58 32.43
CA ILE A 255 3.05 6.24 33.74
C ILE A 255 3.16 7.77 33.62
N ALA A 256 2.83 8.33 32.45
CA ALA A 256 2.82 9.76 32.25
C ALA A 256 1.90 10.48 33.26
N ASP A 257 2.31 11.65 33.75
CA ASP A 257 1.50 12.47 34.64
C ASP A 257 0.75 13.54 33.84
N VAL A 258 -0.40 13.12 33.29
CA VAL A 258 -1.30 13.98 32.52
C VAL A 258 -2.71 13.88 33.09
N THR A 259 -3.40 15.02 33.16
CA THR A 259 -4.77 15.11 33.62
C THR A 259 -5.61 15.90 32.61
N ASP A 260 -6.70 15.29 32.15
CA ASP A 260 -7.69 15.97 31.33
C ASP A 260 -8.40 17.07 32.14
N LEU A 261 -8.52 18.25 31.54
CA LEU A 261 -9.27 19.37 32.12
C LEU A 261 -10.62 19.59 31.42
N GLY A 262 -10.96 18.77 30.43
CA GLY A 262 -12.19 18.82 29.65
C GLY A 262 -12.19 19.88 28.56
N GLY A 263 -13.18 19.86 27.68
CA GLY A 263 -13.35 20.87 26.62
C GLY A 263 -12.38 20.73 25.43
N SER A 264 -11.55 19.69 25.41
CA SER A 264 -10.77 19.33 24.22
C SER A 264 -11.69 18.86 23.09
N LYS A 265 -11.36 19.19 21.85
CA LYS A 265 -12.18 18.88 20.67
C LYS A 265 -11.33 18.66 19.43
N TYR A 266 -11.94 17.98 18.46
CA TYR A 266 -11.40 17.78 17.13
C TYR A 266 -12.30 18.49 16.10
N ASP A 267 -11.71 19.21 15.17
CA ASP A 267 -12.41 19.73 14.00
C ASP A 267 -12.12 18.83 12.79
N PRO A 268 -13.10 18.06 12.29
CA PRO A 268 -12.90 17.16 11.15
C PRO A 268 -12.72 17.89 9.81
N VAL A 269 -13.13 19.16 9.69
CA VAL A 269 -12.99 19.94 8.46
C VAL A 269 -11.56 20.39 8.29
N THR A 270 -11.00 21.01 9.33
CA THR A 270 -9.62 21.52 9.31
C THR A 270 -8.59 20.49 9.76
N GLN A 271 -9.04 19.33 10.26
CA GLN A 271 -8.23 18.28 10.89
C GLN A 271 -7.37 18.82 12.05
N THR A 272 -8.01 19.62 12.92
CA THR A 272 -7.35 20.34 14.02
C THR A 272 -7.77 19.79 15.37
N PHE A 273 -6.81 19.53 16.25
CA PHE A 273 -7.06 19.30 17.67
C PHE A 273 -6.89 20.59 18.45
N GLU A 274 -7.89 20.92 19.28
CA GLU A 274 -7.76 21.89 20.37
C GLU A 274 -7.78 21.11 21.68
N LEU A 275 -6.68 21.14 22.43
CA LEU A 275 -6.45 20.32 23.61
C LEU A 275 -6.30 21.17 24.87
N TYR A 276 -6.92 20.75 25.96
CA TYR A 276 -6.85 21.38 27.27
C TYR A 276 -6.60 20.34 28.37
N TYR A 277 -5.39 20.39 28.94
CA TYR A 277 -4.94 19.39 29.92
C TYR A 277 -3.92 20.00 30.89
N GLN A 278 -3.52 19.21 31.89
CA GLN A 278 -2.45 19.55 32.81
C GLN A 278 -1.40 18.44 32.81
N PHE A 279 -0.12 18.81 32.95
CA PHE A 279 0.97 17.85 33.14
C PHE A 279 1.99 18.38 34.15
N THR A 280 2.86 17.49 34.64
CA THR A 280 4.00 17.88 35.49
C THR A 280 5.26 18.04 34.66
N ASP A 281 5.87 19.22 34.71
CA ASP A 281 7.13 19.49 34.03
C ASP A 281 8.36 18.90 34.76
N ALA A 282 9.53 19.00 34.13
CA ALA A 282 10.79 18.52 34.71
C ALA A 282 11.17 19.17 36.05
N SER A 283 10.55 20.30 36.42
CA SER A 283 10.73 20.98 37.71
C SER A 283 9.68 20.56 38.75
N ALA A 284 8.97 19.46 38.50
CA ALA A 284 7.88 18.95 39.32
C ALA A 284 6.73 19.96 39.52
N LYS A 285 6.56 20.90 38.59
CA LYS A 285 5.48 21.89 38.64
C LYS A 285 4.35 21.48 37.69
N ARG A 286 3.12 21.61 38.19
CA ARG A 286 1.91 21.41 37.38
C ARG A 286 1.71 22.58 36.42
N GLN A 287 1.65 22.27 35.13
CA GLN A 287 1.47 23.21 34.04
C GLN A 287 0.13 22.91 33.35
N THR A 288 -0.71 23.93 33.22
CA THR A 288 -1.94 23.86 32.44
C THR A 288 -1.61 24.20 31.00
N VAL A 289 -1.97 23.33 30.06
CA VAL A 289 -1.64 23.43 28.65
C VAL A 289 -2.88 23.69 27.83
N HIS A 290 -2.79 24.66 26.92
CA HIS A 290 -3.65 24.74 25.74
C HIS A 290 -2.81 24.47 24.49
N SER A 291 -3.18 23.46 23.71
CA SER A 291 -2.54 23.16 22.43
C SER A 291 -3.53 23.28 21.29
N VAL A 292 -3.07 23.81 20.17
CA VAL A 292 -3.78 23.77 18.89
C VAL A 292 -2.83 23.19 17.86
N ILE A 293 -3.16 22.01 17.33
CA ILE A 293 -2.34 21.31 16.34
C ILE A 293 -3.20 20.90 15.16
N ARG A 294 -2.69 21.10 13.95
CA ARG A 294 -3.37 20.80 12.70
C ARG A 294 -2.57 19.78 11.90
N ASN A 295 -3.26 18.82 11.27
CA ASN A 295 -2.61 17.83 10.41
C ASN A 295 -1.93 18.56 9.24
N ILE A 296 -0.68 18.23 8.94
CA ILE A 296 0.06 18.89 7.85
C ILE A 296 -0.51 18.56 6.47
N ASP A 297 -1.22 17.44 6.35
CA ASP A 297 -1.85 16.97 5.11
C ASP A 297 -3.31 17.47 5.01
N ALA A 298 -3.76 18.31 5.94
CA ALA A 298 -5.09 18.88 5.92
C ALA A 298 -5.31 19.79 4.70
N PRO A 299 -6.52 19.83 4.11
CA PRO A 299 -6.84 20.74 3.01
C PRO A 299 -6.62 22.20 3.43
N PRO A 300 -6.03 23.06 2.57
CA PRO A 300 -5.77 24.47 2.91
C PRO A 300 -7.06 25.19 3.29
N THR A 301 -6.95 26.08 4.27
CA THR A 301 -8.06 26.94 4.69
C THR A 301 -8.06 28.24 3.89
N GLU A 302 -9.19 28.96 3.85
CA GLU A 302 -9.25 30.28 3.20
C GLU A 302 -8.24 31.28 3.79
N GLU A 303 -7.83 31.09 5.06
CA GLU A 303 -6.79 31.89 5.71
C GLU A 303 -5.36 31.51 5.25
N ASP A 304 -5.15 30.29 4.77
CA ASP A 304 -3.85 29.81 4.26
C ASP A 304 -3.56 30.32 2.83
N GLU A 305 -4.60 30.75 2.09
CA GLU A 305 -4.51 31.22 0.70
C GLU A 305 -4.34 32.74 0.55
N LEU A 306 -4.34 33.49 1.66
CA LEU A 306 -4.20 34.96 1.73
C LEU A 306 -2.77 35.40 2.07
#